data_AF-A0AAD3E5U3-F1
#
_entry.id   AF-A0AAD3E5U3-F1
#
_cell.length_a   1.000
_cell.length_b   1.000
_cell.length_c   1.000
_cell.angle_alpha   90.00
_cell.angle_beta   90.00
_cell.angle_gamma   90.00
#
_symmetry.space_group_name_H-M   'P 1'
#
loop_
_entity.id
_entity.type
_entity.pdbx_description
1 polymer ?
#
loop_
_entity_poly.entity_id
_entity_poly.type
_entity_poly.pdbx_seq_one_letter_code
_entity_poly.pdbx_strand_id
1 'polypeptide(L)'
;MVEYGGGAFERMNVSVAQQLLLDEESAWGAARTLRTVATTRAARLPDNWDLTSREGLSAAMGELMPGAYSDRHLGRLVNRVPGGKQFQYECVPTGIEEVRPLLESIRFDECAGIFDPWCGTGGVARAFREAGHSVFGNDANPACVAHMHRDALQPGTYREAMKVYSYEAIVASPWFAVLDVALPLATRFAPVVAFHVPGHYVTDATAARTKYLAKLQEEGRLALLLGLPRGPMGRRCVWVCVFATREWRERMLKPVVGRNEVWLLK
;
A
#
# COMPACT_ATOMS: atom_id res chain seq x y z
N MET A 1 27.48 19.56 38.58
CA MET A 1 28.30 18.44 38.09
C MET A 1 27.49 17.18 38.30
N VAL A 2 27.26 16.46 37.21
CA VAL A 2 26.48 15.22 37.14
C VAL A 2 27.28 14.09 37.77
N GLU A 3 26.65 13.21 38.57
CA GLU A 3 26.94 11.78 38.47
C GLU A 3 25.83 10.87 39.03
N TYR A 4 25.67 9.77 38.29
CA TYR A 4 24.61 8.77 38.22
C TYR A 4 24.08 8.20 39.55
N GLY A 5 22.75 8.22 39.70
CA GLY A 5 22.06 7.48 40.75
C GLY A 5 20.85 6.71 40.20
N GLY A 6 20.87 5.39 40.38
CA GLY A 6 19.65 4.57 40.37
C GLY A 6 19.41 3.73 39.12
N GLY A 7 20.25 2.71 38.90
CA GLY A 7 19.84 1.55 38.10
C GLY A 7 18.77 0.76 38.85
N ALA A 8 17.50 1.12 38.66
CA ALA A 8 16.38 0.31 39.11
C ALA A 8 16.10 -0.77 38.05
N PHE A 9 16.72 -1.93 38.20
CA PHE A 9 16.20 -3.14 37.58
C PHE A 9 14.94 -3.53 38.35
N GLU A 10 13.80 -3.06 37.87
CA GLU A 10 12.51 -3.62 38.28
C GLU A 10 12.51 -5.10 37.88
N ARG A 11 12.44 -6.00 38.86
CA ARG A 11 12.30 -7.43 38.62
C ARG A 11 11.01 -7.63 37.82
N MET A 12 11.13 -7.77 36.50
CA MET A 12 10.03 -8.26 35.66
C MET A 12 9.54 -9.56 36.29
N ASN A 13 8.30 -9.54 36.76
CA ASN A 13 7.62 -10.72 37.25
C ASN A 13 7.64 -11.77 36.12
N VAL A 14 8.00 -13.02 36.45
CA VAL A 14 8.02 -14.14 35.50
C VAL A 14 6.69 -14.24 34.75
N SER A 15 5.56 -13.88 35.37
CA SER A 15 4.26 -13.83 34.69
C SER A 15 4.17 -12.74 33.62
N VAL A 16 4.78 -11.57 33.83
CA VAL A 16 4.81 -10.46 32.85
C VAL A 16 5.77 -10.78 31.70
N ALA A 17 6.92 -11.40 32.00
CA ALA A 17 7.84 -11.89 30.97
C ALA A 17 7.22 -13.03 30.15
N GLN A 18 6.49 -13.96 30.79
CA GLN A 18 5.73 -15.00 30.10
C GLN A 18 4.60 -14.42 29.26
N GLN A 19 3.89 -13.39 29.73
CA GLN A 19 2.82 -12.74 28.97
C GLN A 19 3.36 -11.99 27.76
N LEU A 20 4.51 -11.32 27.89
CA LEU A 20 5.21 -10.69 26.76
C LEU A 20 5.73 -11.72 25.75
N LEU A 21 6.25 -12.86 26.22
CA LEU A 21 6.68 -13.96 25.34
C LEU A 21 5.49 -14.65 24.64
N LEU A 22 4.36 -14.79 25.32
CA LEU A 22 3.12 -15.31 24.75
C LEU A 22 2.48 -14.31 23.75
N ASP A 23 2.58 -13.00 24.01
CA ASP A 23 2.16 -11.94 23.11
C ASP A 23 3.09 -11.85 21.88
N GLU A 24 4.39 -12.10 22.03
CA GLU A 24 5.34 -12.25 20.92
C GLU A 24 5.04 -13.51 20.09
N GLU A 25 4.84 -14.68 20.71
CA GLU A 25 4.45 -15.90 19.98
C GLU A 25 3.09 -15.74 19.27
N SER A 26 2.14 -15.03 19.90
CA SER A 26 0.86 -14.63 19.29
C SER A 26 1.05 -13.64 18.13
N ALA A 27 1.97 -12.68 18.26
CA ALA A 27 2.29 -11.71 17.22
C ALA A 27 2.96 -12.35 16.00
N TRP A 28 3.85 -13.32 16.21
CA TRP A 28 4.46 -14.14 15.17
C TRP A 28 3.43 -15.09 14.52
N GLY A 29 2.52 -15.66 15.32
CA GLY A 29 1.38 -16.44 14.83
C GLY A 29 0.40 -15.61 14.00
N ALA A 30 0.13 -14.36 14.41
CA ALA A 30 -0.74 -13.42 13.69
C ALA A 30 -0.13 -12.95 12.38
N ALA A 31 1.16 -12.60 12.35
CA ALA A 31 1.87 -12.24 11.11
C ALA A 31 1.88 -13.40 10.10
N ARG A 32 2.15 -14.63 10.56
CA ARG A 32 2.10 -15.85 9.74
C ARG A 32 0.68 -16.17 9.23
N THR A 33 -0.34 -15.93 10.06
CA THR A 33 -1.75 -16.09 9.69
C THR A 33 -2.19 -15.02 8.68
N LEU A 34 -1.77 -13.77 8.83
CA LEU A 34 -2.08 -12.68 7.90
C LEU A 34 -1.40 -12.88 6.54
N ARG A 35 -0.16 -13.37 6.53
CA ARG A 35 0.52 -13.81 5.29
C ARG A 35 -0.27 -14.93 4.60
N THR A 36 -0.85 -15.85 5.38
CA THR A 36 -1.74 -16.93 4.89
C THR A 36 -3.07 -16.38 4.33
N VAL A 37 -3.67 -15.38 4.98
CA VAL A 37 -4.92 -14.74 4.50
C VAL A 37 -4.69 -13.94 3.22
N ALA A 38 -3.59 -13.18 3.13
CA ALA A 38 -3.21 -12.47 1.91
C ALA A 38 -2.94 -13.46 0.76
N THR A 39 -2.16 -14.52 1.00
CA THR A 39 -1.94 -15.58 -0.01
C THR A 39 -3.22 -16.30 -0.43
N THR A 40 -4.17 -16.53 0.48
CA THR A 40 -5.47 -17.15 0.13
C THR A 40 -6.34 -16.23 -0.74
N ARG A 41 -6.32 -14.91 -0.48
CA ARG A 41 -7.03 -13.91 -1.31
C ARG A 41 -6.37 -13.73 -2.68
N ALA A 42 -5.04 -13.86 -2.77
CA ALA A 42 -4.25 -13.77 -4.00
C ALA A 42 -4.38 -15.02 -4.90
N ALA A 43 -4.63 -16.20 -4.33
CA ALA A 43 -4.60 -17.47 -5.05
C ALA A 43 -5.69 -17.65 -6.12
N ARG A 44 -6.75 -16.83 -6.10
CA ARG A 44 -7.92 -16.98 -6.99
C ARG A 44 -7.85 -16.20 -8.30
N LEU A 45 -6.92 -15.25 -8.43
CA LEU A 45 -6.84 -14.40 -9.62
C LEU A 45 -6.11 -15.12 -10.77
N PRO A 46 -6.39 -14.84 -12.05
CA PRO A 46 -5.50 -15.27 -13.13
C PRO A 46 -4.13 -14.58 -13.00
N ASP A 47 -3.06 -15.13 -13.57
CA ASP A 47 -1.76 -14.41 -13.60
C ASP A 47 -1.83 -13.15 -14.46
N ASN A 48 -2.64 -13.16 -15.52
CA ASN A 48 -2.76 -12.05 -16.45
C ASN A 48 -4.23 -11.79 -16.80
N TRP A 49 -4.57 -10.52 -16.98
CA TRP A 49 -5.81 -10.05 -17.58
C TRP A 49 -5.52 -9.35 -18.90
N ASP A 50 -6.45 -9.46 -19.85
CA ASP A 50 -6.49 -8.55 -20.98
C ASP A 50 -7.11 -7.22 -20.56
N LEU A 51 -6.29 -6.31 -20.03
CA LEU A 51 -6.73 -4.98 -19.64
C LEU A 51 -6.90 -4.03 -20.84
N THR A 52 -6.51 -4.46 -22.04
CA THR A 52 -6.56 -3.67 -23.28
C THR A 52 -7.89 -3.81 -24.03
N SER A 53 -8.77 -4.71 -23.57
CA SER A 53 -10.15 -4.82 -24.02
C SER A 53 -11.13 -4.36 -22.93
N ARG A 54 -12.31 -3.92 -23.34
CA ARG A 54 -13.36 -3.51 -22.40
C ARG A 54 -13.88 -4.71 -21.62
N GLU A 55 -14.00 -5.84 -22.29
CA GLU A 55 -14.47 -7.11 -21.77
C GLU A 55 -13.51 -7.61 -20.68
N GLY A 56 -12.21 -7.68 -20.98
CA GLY A 56 -11.20 -8.13 -20.04
C GLY A 56 -11.00 -7.17 -18.86
N LEU A 57 -11.01 -5.85 -19.11
CA LEU A 57 -11.01 -4.86 -18.02
C LEU A 57 -12.26 -4.98 -17.15
N SER A 58 -13.44 -5.12 -17.74
CA SER A 58 -14.70 -5.27 -16.99
C SER A 58 -14.67 -6.52 -16.11
N ALA A 59 -14.15 -7.64 -16.63
CA ALA A 59 -13.95 -8.87 -15.85
C ALA A 59 -13.00 -8.66 -14.67
N ALA A 60 -11.84 -8.01 -14.90
CA ALA A 60 -10.90 -7.69 -13.82
C ALA A 60 -11.53 -6.78 -12.75
N MET A 61 -12.26 -5.75 -13.17
CA MET A 61 -12.94 -4.83 -12.26
C MET A 61 -14.07 -5.51 -11.49
N GLY A 62 -14.77 -6.47 -12.10
CA GLY A 62 -15.78 -7.30 -11.45
C GLY A 62 -15.24 -8.11 -10.26
N GLU A 63 -13.97 -8.51 -10.31
CA GLU A 63 -13.27 -9.21 -9.22
C GLU A 63 -12.63 -8.26 -8.20
N LEU A 64 -12.06 -7.15 -8.68
CA LEU A 64 -11.25 -6.24 -7.87
C LEU A 64 -12.09 -5.21 -7.11
N MET A 65 -13.00 -4.56 -7.81
CA MET A 65 -13.85 -3.49 -7.29
C MET A 65 -15.26 -3.61 -7.89
N PRO A 66 -16.08 -4.57 -7.43
CA PRO A 66 -17.38 -4.82 -8.03
C PRO A 66 -18.29 -3.59 -7.98
N GLY A 67 -18.85 -3.21 -9.12
CA GLY A 67 -19.74 -2.05 -9.23
C GLY A 67 -20.15 -1.75 -10.66
N ALA A 68 -21.03 -0.77 -10.83
CA ALA A 68 -21.41 -0.27 -12.15
C ALA A 68 -20.36 0.72 -12.64
N TYR A 69 -19.86 0.51 -13.85
CA TYR A 69 -18.90 1.37 -14.52
C TYR A 69 -19.49 1.92 -15.81
N SER A 70 -19.29 3.22 -16.06
CA SER A 70 -19.70 3.82 -17.33
C SER A 70 -18.73 3.44 -18.44
N ASP A 71 -19.23 3.37 -19.68
CA ASP A 71 -18.40 3.12 -20.86
C ASP A 71 -17.28 4.14 -21.03
N ARG A 72 -17.54 5.40 -20.62
CA ARG A 72 -16.53 6.46 -20.61
C ARG A 72 -15.41 6.16 -19.62
N HIS A 73 -15.72 5.60 -18.46
CA HIS A 73 -14.72 5.23 -17.47
C HIS A 73 -13.86 4.05 -17.95
N LEU A 74 -14.50 2.96 -18.38
CA LEU A 74 -13.79 1.78 -18.90
C LEU A 74 -12.96 2.13 -20.14
N GLY A 75 -13.50 2.92 -21.05
CA GLY A 75 -12.78 3.38 -22.24
C GLY A 75 -11.56 4.23 -21.92
N ARG A 76 -11.59 5.05 -20.86
CA ARG A 76 -10.41 5.80 -20.41
C ARG A 76 -9.34 4.86 -19.84
N LEU A 77 -9.73 3.89 -19.02
CA LEU A 77 -8.81 2.93 -18.41
C LEU A 77 -8.11 2.06 -19.46
N VAL A 78 -8.86 1.41 -20.36
CA VAL A 78 -8.32 0.57 -21.44
C VAL A 78 -7.26 1.31 -22.27
N ASN A 79 -7.43 2.61 -22.49
CA ASN A 79 -6.49 3.40 -23.26
C ASN A 79 -5.21 3.77 -22.48
N ARG A 80 -5.19 3.64 -21.15
CA ARG A 80 -4.12 4.12 -20.26
C ARG A 80 -3.36 3.01 -19.53
N VAL A 81 -3.77 1.75 -19.66
CA VAL A 81 -2.98 0.59 -19.19
C VAL A 81 -1.86 0.24 -20.18
N PRO A 82 -0.83 -0.54 -19.78
CA PRO A 82 0.19 -1.02 -20.71
C PRO A 82 -0.43 -1.76 -21.90
N GLY A 83 -0.01 -1.43 -23.12
CA GLY A 83 -0.60 -1.93 -24.37
C GLY A 83 -1.81 -1.14 -24.88
N GLY A 84 -2.37 -0.23 -24.07
CA GLY A 84 -3.45 0.68 -24.46
C GLY A 84 -3.00 1.75 -25.47
N LYS A 85 -3.94 2.25 -26.29
CA LYS A 85 -3.64 3.20 -27.39
C LYS A 85 -3.03 4.54 -26.95
N GLN A 86 -3.31 4.98 -25.73
CA GLN A 86 -2.82 6.24 -25.16
C GLN A 86 -1.88 5.99 -23.98
N PHE A 87 -1.35 4.77 -23.88
CA PHE A 87 -0.42 4.40 -22.85
C PHE A 87 0.88 5.17 -23.02
N GLN A 88 1.35 5.74 -21.92
CA GLN A 88 2.67 6.34 -21.80
C GLN A 88 3.18 5.95 -20.43
N TYR A 89 4.48 5.70 -20.32
CA TYR A 89 5.12 5.56 -19.01
C TYR A 89 5.00 6.88 -18.27
N GLU A 90 4.03 6.95 -17.37
CA GLU A 90 3.89 8.07 -16.45
C GLU A 90 4.87 7.87 -15.29
N CYS A 91 5.32 8.97 -14.70
CA CYS A 91 6.00 8.95 -13.43
C CYS A 91 5.35 9.98 -12.53
N VAL A 92 4.93 9.57 -11.33
CA VAL A 92 4.42 10.48 -10.31
C VAL A 92 5.59 10.80 -9.37
N PRO A 93 6.29 11.94 -9.56
CA PRO A 93 7.40 12.29 -8.69
C PRO A 93 6.87 12.48 -7.27
N THR A 94 7.37 11.67 -6.36
CA THR A 94 6.98 11.67 -4.94
C THR A 94 8.24 11.93 -4.13
N GLY A 95 8.28 13.08 -3.46
CA GLY A 95 9.44 13.49 -2.67
C GLY A 95 9.50 12.78 -1.32
N ILE A 96 10.69 12.78 -0.70
CA ILE A 96 10.89 12.24 0.66
C ILE A 96 9.93 12.90 1.65
N GLU A 97 9.70 14.21 1.54
CA GLU A 97 8.79 14.94 2.42
C GLU A 97 7.32 14.52 2.28
N GLU A 98 6.91 13.97 1.13
CA GLU A 98 5.58 13.39 0.97
C GLU A 98 5.49 12.00 1.61
N VAL A 99 6.61 11.27 1.70
CA VAL A 99 6.69 9.94 2.32
C VAL A 99 6.89 10.01 3.84
N ARG A 100 7.54 11.06 4.35
CA ARG A 100 7.85 11.22 5.78
C ARG A 100 6.61 11.08 6.70
N PRO A 101 5.45 11.72 6.41
CA PRO A 101 4.25 11.53 7.23
C PRO A 101 3.77 10.08 7.27
N LEU A 102 3.99 9.30 6.21
CA LEU A 102 3.65 7.88 6.15
C LEU A 102 4.53 7.06 7.09
N LEU A 103 5.85 7.30 7.09
CA LEU A 103 6.81 6.67 8.02
C LEU A 103 6.53 7.03 9.48
N GLU A 104 6.07 8.25 9.74
CA GLU A 104 5.70 8.72 11.08
C GLU A 104 4.38 8.14 11.58
N SER A 105 3.49 7.72 10.67
CA SER A 105 2.14 7.26 11.01
C SER A 105 2.00 5.73 11.05
N ILE A 106 2.88 4.98 10.40
CA ILE A 106 2.79 3.51 10.28
C ILE A 106 4.09 2.84 10.73
N ARG A 107 3.97 1.72 11.43
CA ARG A 107 5.06 0.87 11.94
C ARG A 107 5.63 -0.07 10.87
N PHE A 108 6.24 0.46 9.81
CA PHE A 108 6.87 -0.38 8.78
C PHE A 108 8.06 -1.21 9.27
N ASP A 109 8.55 -0.94 10.48
CA ASP A 109 9.55 -1.76 11.18
C ASP A 109 9.02 -3.17 11.51
N GLU A 110 7.69 -3.34 11.59
CA GLU A 110 7.05 -4.64 11.77
C GLU A 110 6.86 -5.41 10.45
N CYS A 111 7.24 -4.84 9.30
CA CYS A 111 7.15 -5.49 7.99
C CYS A 111 8.51 -6.07 7.56
N ALA A 112 8.52 -7.32 7.06
CA ALA A 112 9.73 -7.97 6.55
C ALA A 112 10.40 -7.24 5.36
N GLY A 113 9.62 -6.47 4.60
CA GLY A 113 10.09 -5.72 3.44
C GLY A 113 8.97 -4.97 2.74
N ILE A 114 9.37 -4.05 1.88
CA ILE A 114 8.47 -3.15 1.15
C ILE A 114 8.64 -3.35 -0.35
N PHE A 115 7.51 -3.57 -1.03
CA PHE A 115 7.44 -3.59 -2.48
C PHE A 115 7.00 -2.23 -3.01
N ASP A 116 7.78 -1.65 -3.92
CA ASP A 116 7.39 -0.49 -4.70
C ASP A 116 7.12 -0.89 -6.17
N PRO A 117 5.88 -1.23 -6.53
CA PRO A 117 5.53 -1.66 -7.89
C PRO A 117 5.60 -0.59 -8.99
N TRP A 118 5.74 0.69 -8.62
CA TRP A 118 5.85 1.84 -9.54
C TRP A 118 6.98 2.76 -9.08
N CYS A 119 8.21 2.24 -9.09
CA CYS A 119 9.30 2.91 -8.40
C CYS A 119 9.71 4.24 -9.04
N GLY A 120 9.45 4.47 -10.34
CA GLY A 120 9.61 5.77 -10.99
C GLY A 120 11.00 6.40 -10.77
N THR A 121 11.02 7.57 -10.13
CA THR A 121 12.27 8.28 -9.76
C THR A 121 12.99 7.73 -8.53
N GLY A 122 12.41 6.74 -7.86
CA GLY A 122 12.95 6.09 -6.66
C GLY A 122 12.78 6.90 -5.37
N GLY A 123 11.95 7.95 -5.36
CA GLY A 123 11.73 8.80 -4.19
C GLY A 123 11.17 8.05 -2.98
N VAL A 124 10.18 7.19 -3.19
CA VAL A 124 9.61 6.30 -2.16
C VAL A 124 10.69 5.35 -1.64
N ALA A 125 11.34 4.59 -2.52
CA ALA A 125 12.38 3.65 -2.13
C ALA A 125 13.55 4.31 -1.39
N ARG A 126 13.95 5.53 -1.78
CA ARG A 126 14.99 6.29 -1.09
C ARG A 126 14.57 6.64 0.34
N ALA A 127 13.38 7.23 0.53
CA ALA A 127 12.87 7.61 1.84
C ALA A 127 12.82 6.42 2.80
N PHE A 128 12.33 5.28 2.34
CA PHE A 128 12.26 4.06 3.16
C PHE A 128 13.63 3.44 3.46
N ARG A 129 14.56 3.45 2.51
CA ARG A 129 15.94 2.97 2.75
C ARG A 129 16.70 3.87 3.72
N GLU A 130 16.52 5.20 3.63
CA GLU A 130 17.08 6.15 4.59
C GLU A 130 16.53 5.93 6.01
N ALA A 131 15.29 5.45 6.14
CA ALA A 131 14.69 5.03 7.39
C ALA A 131 15.05 3.58 7.82
N GLY A 132 15.96 2.91 7.09
CA GLY A 132 16.46 1.57 7.44
C GLY A 132 15.62 0.38 6.96
N HIS A 133 14.61 0.61 6.11
CA HIS A 133 13.77 -0.46 5.58
C HIS A 133 14.35 -1.11 4.31
N SER A 134 14.11 -2.42 4.17
CA SER A 134 14.37 -3.14 2.91
C SER A 134 13.30 -2.81 1.88
N VAL A 135 13.73 -2.30 0.72
CA VAL A 135 12.84 -1.96 -0.39
C VAL A 135 13.33 -2.58 -1.68
N PHE A 136 12.45 -3.33 -2.32
CA PHE A 136 12.64 -3.81 -3.68
C PHE A 136 11.59 -3.15 -4.59
N GLY A 137 11.98 -2.88 -5.83
CA GLY A 137 11.23 -2.02 -6.74
C GLY A 137 10.95 -2.71 -8.07
N ASN A 138 9.80 -2.39 -8.64
CA ASN A 138 9.43 -2.72 -10.01
C ASN A 138 9.03 -1.43 -10.73
N ASP A 139 9.27 -1.38 -12.04
CA ASP A 139 8.64 -0.38 -12.90
C ASP A 139 8.48 -0.93 -14.31
N ALA A 140 7.31 -0.74 -14.91
CA ALA A 140 7.07 -1.18 -16.28
C ALA A 140 7.96 -0.45 -17.29
N ASN A 141 8.46 0.75 -16.96
CA ASN A 141 9.44 1.47 -17.76
C ASN A 141 10.84 0.87 -17.56
N PRO A 142 11.44 0.25 -18.60
CA PRO A 142 12.78 -0.33 -18.49
C PRO A 142 13.90 0.72 -18.30
N ALA A 143 13.61 2.01 -18.46
CA ALA A 143 14.57 3.08 -18.20
C ALA A 143 14.69 3.44 -16.71
N CYS A 144 13.74 3.01 -15.86
CA CYS A 144 13.80 3.22 -14.42
C CYS A 144 14.80 2.24 -13.78
N VAL A 145 15.42 2.63 -12.65
CA VAL A 145 16.28 1.72 -11.90
C VAL A 145 15.40 0.86 -10.99
N ALA A 146 15.08 -0.36 -11.43
CA ALA A 146 14.23 -1.29 -10.71
C ALA A 146 14.85 -2.70 -10.65
N HIS A 147 14.36 -3.54 -9.75
CA HIS A 147 14.76 -4.95 -9.66
C HIS A 147 14.00 -5.79 -10.70
N MET A 148 12.78 -5.38 -11.02
CA MET A 148 11.91 -6.02 -12.00
C MET A 148 11.32 -4.97 -12.95
N HIS A 149 11.03 -5.40 -14.18
CA HIS A 149 10.36 -4.59 -15.19
C HIS A 149 9.11 -5.27 -15.72
N ARG A 150 8.09 -5.34 -14.86
CA ARG A 150 6.82 -6.02 -15.12
C ARG A 150 5.65 -5.05 -15.02
N ASP A 151 4.54 -5.42 -15.67
CA ASP A 151 3.27 -4.70 -15.54
C ASP A 151 2.68 -4.96 -14.14
N ALA A 152 2.74 -3.95 -13.27
CA ALA A 152 2.18 -4.01 -11.93
C ALA A 152 0.63 -4.05 -11.90
N LEU A 153 -0.05 -3.96 -13.04
CA LEU A 153 -1.49 -4.23 -13.13
C LEU A 153 -1.82 -5.72 -13.30
N GLN A 154 -0.81 -6.59 -13.42
CA GLN A 154 -0.98 -8.03 -13.53
C GLN A 154 -0.76 -8.73 -12.19
N PRO A 155 -1.67 -9.63 -11.75
CA PRO A 155 -1.49 -10.42 -10.53
C PRO A 155 -0.18 -11.26 -10.55
N GLY A 156 0.24 -11.73 -11.72
CA GLY A 156 1.47 -12.50 -11.91
C GLY A 156 2.72 -11.75 -11.45
N THR A 157 2.76 -10.43 -11.61
CA THR A 157 3.88 -9.58 -11.15
C THR A 157 4.11 -9.71 -9.65
N TYR A 158 3.05 -9.66 -8.86
CA TYR A 158 3.13 -9.80 -7.41
C TYR A 158 3.51 -11.22 -6.99
N ARG A 159 3.02 -12.25 -7.71
CA ARG A 159 3.39 -13.65 -7.43
C ARG A 159 4.85 -13.92 -7.74
N GLU A 160 5.36 -13.39 -8.84
CA GLU A 160 6.79 -13.46 -9.16
C GLU A 160 7.61 -12.76 -8.08
N ALA A 161 7.21 -11.55 -7.68
CA ALA A 161 7.85 -10.82 -6.60
C ALA A 161 7.89 -11.62 -5.29
N MET A 162 6.78 -12.22 -4.86
CA MET A 162 6.71 -13.03 -3.62
C MET A 162 7.56 -14.30 -3.65
N LYS A 163 7.93 -14.82 -4.83
CA LYS A 163 8.84 -15.97 -4.95
C LYS A 163 10.30 -15.59 -4.66
N VAL A 164 10.66 -14.32 -4.88
CA VAL A 164 12.04 -13.83 -4.84
C VAL A 164 12.29 -12.95 -3.61
N TYR A 165 11.29 -12.14 -3.24
CA TYR A 165 11.40 -11.13 -2.19
C TYR A 165 10.41 -11.40 -1.07
N SER A 166 10.87 -11.25 0.16
CA SER A 166 9.99 -11.27 1.34
C SER A 166 9.49 -9.86 1.61
N TYR A 167 8.18 -9.66 1.56
CA TYR A 167 7.57 -8.37 1.81
C TYR A 167 6.16 -8.50 2.37
N GLU A 168 5.78 -7.48 3.13
CA GLU A 168 4.48 -7.40 3.81
C GLU A 168 3.81 -6.03 3.61
N ALA A 169 4.54 -5.06 3.04
CA ALA A 169 3.98 -3.80 2.61
C ALA A 169 4.15 -3.60 1.11
N ILE A 170 3.13 -3.07 0.47
CA ILE A 170 3.22 -2.45 -0.85
C ILE A 170 3.09 -0.94 -0.64
N VAL A 171 4.11 -0.18 -1.01
CA VAL A 171 4.10 1.28 -0.91
C VAL A 171 4.56 1.87 -2.22
N ALA A 172 3.72 2.66 -2.87
CA ALA A 172 4.01 3.18 -4.21
C ALA A 172 3.24 4.47 -4.52
N SER A 173 3.64 5.08 -5.63
CA SER A 173 2.92 6.17 -6.29
C SER A 173 2.53 5.75 -7.70
N PRO A 174 1.45 4.96 -7.86
CA PRO A 174 1.06 4.44 -9.16
C PRO A 174 0.65 5.55 -10.13
N TRP A 175 0.54 5.21 -11.41
CA TRP A 175 -0.07 6.11 -12.38
C TRP A 175 -1.51 6.42 -11.98
N PHE A 176 -1.85 7.69 -11.84
CA PHE A 176 -3.15 8.11 -11.30
C PHE A 176 -4.33 7.61 -12.13
N ALA A 177 -4.10 7.42 -13.44
CA ALA A 177 -5.11 6.92 -14.35
C ALA A 177 -5.59 5.49 -14.04
N VAL A 178 -4.77 4.66 -13.40
CA VAL A 178 -5.04 3.21 -13.22
C VAL A 178 -5.31 2.81 -11.78
N LEU A 179 -5.47 3.78 -10.87
CA LEU A 179 -5.65 3.53 -9.42
C LEU A 179 -6.86 2.64 -9.10
N ASP A 180 -7.90 2.68 -9.94
CA ASP A 180 -9.08 1.84 -9.78
C ASP A 180 -8.80 0.35 -10.03
N VAL A 181 -7.73 0.01 -10.74
CA VAL A 181 -7.22 -1.37 -10.85
C VAL A 181 -6.14 -1.60 -9.80
N ALA A 182 -5.17 -0.69 -9.72
CA ALA A 182 -3.95 -0.88 -8.95
C ALA A 182 -4.21 -1.06 -7.45
N LEU A 183 -5.02 -0.18 -6.83
CA LEU A 183 -5.26 -0.23 -5.38
C LEU A 183 -5.93 -1.53 -4.95
N PRO A 184 -7.11 -1.91 -5.48
CA PRO A 184 -7.74 -3.16 -5.07
C PRO A 184 -6.89 -4.39 -5.40
N LEU A 185 -6.12 -4.38 -6.48
CA LEU A 185 -5.19 -5.45 -6.80
C LEU A 185 -4.10 -5.59 -5.73
N ALA A 186 -3.41 -4.51 -5.38
CA ALA A 186 -2.35 -4.52 -4.37
C ALA A 186 -2.84 -5.05 -3.01
N THR A 187 -4.09 -4.74 -2.62
CA THR A 187 -4.67 -5.23 -1.36
C THR A 187 -4.88 -6.74 -1.31
N ARG A 188 -4.76 -7.44 -2.44
CA ARG A 188 -4.74 -8.90 -2.51
C ARG A 188 -3.37 -9.49 -2.18
N PHE A 189 -2.30 -8.70 -2.28
CA PHE A 189 -0.92 -9.19 -2.30
C PHE A 189 -0.05 -8.69 -1.14
N ALA A 190 -0.54 -7.78 -0.30
CA ALA A 190 0.16 -7.38 0.92
C ALA A 190 -0.83 -7.07 2.06
N PRO A 191 -0.46 -7.36 3.31
CA PRO A 191 -1.26 -6.97 4.46
C PRO A 191 -1.26 -5.46 4.74
N VAL A 192 -0.29 -4.72 4.22
CA VAL A 192 -0.27 -3.25 4.27
C VAL A 192 -0.10 -2.72 2.85
N VAL A 193 -1.01 -1.86 2.42
CA VAL A 193 -0.90 -1.14 1.15
C VAL A 193 -1.01 0.35 1.42
N ALA A 194 -0.04 1.13 0.97
CA ALA A 194 -0.11 2.59 1.05
C ALA A 194 0.16 3.19 -0.33
N PHE A 195 -0.86 3.79 -0.93
CA PHE A 195 -0.75 4.42 -2.24
C PHE A 195 -0.86 5.94 -2.16
N HIS A 196 0.10 6.60 -2.80
CA HIS A 196 0.07 8.04 -3.01
C HIS A 196 -0.87 8.32 -4.18
N VAL A 197 -1.96 9.01 -3.90
CA VAL A 197 -3.03 9.27 -4.87
C VAL A 197 -3.37 10.75 -4.89
N PRO A 198 -3.93 11.29 -6.00
CA PRO A 198 -4.40 12.67 -5.99
C PRO A 198 -5.60 12.78 -5.06
N GLY A 199 -5.79 13.93 -4.40
CA GLY A 199 -6.89 14.11 -3.44
C GLY A 199 -8.29 13.83 -4.04
N HIS A 200 -8.50 14.15 -5.31
CA HIS A 200 -9.75 13.86 -6.02
C HIS A 200 -10.02 12.37 -6.22
N TYR A 201 -9.03 11.49 -6.04
CA TYR A 201 -9.28 10.05 -6.01
C TYR A 201 -10.28 9.69 -4.91
N VAL A 202 -10.19 10.37 -3.77
CA VAL A 202 -11.08 10.19 -2.61
C VAL A 202 -12.28 11.14 -2.68
N THR A 203 -12.07 12.42 -3.00
CA THR A 203 -13.15 13.43 -2.91
C THR A 203 -14.08 13.48 -4.12
N ASP A 204 -13.66 12.97 -5.28
CA ASP A 204 -14.45 12.89 -6.52
C ASP A 204 -14.43 11.45 -7.05
N ALA A 205 -14.89 10.54 -6.18
CA ALA A 205 -14.90 9.11 -6.42
C ALA A 205 -16.09 8.69 -7.31
N THR A 206 -15.85 7.74 -8.22
CA THR A 206 -16.95 7.08 -8.95
C THR A 206 -17.81 6.28 -7.98
N ALA A 207 -19.07 5.96 -8.32
CA ALA A 207 -19.95 5.20 -7.44
C ALA A 207 -19.34 3.86 -6.96
N ALA A 208 -18.66 3.14 -7.86
CA ALA A 208 -17.96 1.90 -7.51
C ALA A 208 -16.79 2.14 -6.55
N ARG A 209 -16.00 3.19 -6.77
CA ARG A 209 -14.90 3.58 -5.88
C ARG A 209 -15.39 4.03 -4.51
N THR A 210 -16.45 4.84 -4.45
CA THR A 210 -17.08 5.25 -3.21
C THR A 210 -17.53 4.03 -2.41
N LYS A 211 -18.23 3.09 -3.04
CA LYS A 211 -18.67 1.85 -2.39
C LYS A 211 -17.50 1.01 -1.89
N TYR A 212 -16.41 0.93 -2.66
CA TYR A 212 -15.22 0.19 -2.28
C TYR A 212 -14.51 0.82 -1.06
N LEU A 213 -14.29 2.12 -1.08
CA LEU A 213 -13.66 2.84 0.04
C LEU A 213 -14.54 2.80 1.29
N ALA A 214 -15.85 2.98 1.15
CA ALA A 214 -16.81 2.86 2.25
C ALA A 214 -16.77 1.46 2.87
N LYS A 215 -16.73 0.39 2.05
CA LYS A 215 -16.59 -0.98 2.55
C LYS A 215 -15.29 -1.17 3.35
N LEU A 216 -14.15 -0.68 2.84
CA LEU A 216 -12.88 -0.76 3.58
C LEU A 216 -12.93 0.02 4.91
N GLN A 217 -13.63 1.14 4.94
CA GLN A 217 -13.85 1.94 6.14
C GLN A 217 -14.75 1.20 7.15
N GLU A 218 -15.89 0.67 6.72
CA GLU A 218 -16.81 -0.14 7.53
C GLU A 218 -16.11 -1.37 8.13
N GLU A 219 -15.25 -2.02 7.34
CA GLU A 219 -14.41 -3.14 7.80
C GLU A 219 -13.28 -2.70 8.76
N GLY A 220 -13.11 -1.40 9.02
CA GLY A 220 -12.05 -0.86 9.87
C GLY A 220 -10.64 -1.01 9.28
N ARG A 221 -10.52 -1.11 7.95
CA ARG A 221 -9.27 -1.40 7.23
C ARG A 221 -8.66 -0.20 6.52
N LEU A 222 -9.38 0.90 6.42
CA LEU A 222 -8.93 2.13 5.73
C LEU A 222 -8.33 3.13 6.73
N ALA A 223 -7.26 3.80 6.31
CA ALA A 223 -6.76 5.04 6.91
C ALA A 223 -6.32 6.02 5.81
N LEU A 224 -6.53 7.31 6.03
CA LEU A 224 -6.11 8.37 5.12
C LEU A 224 -5.10 9.29 5.80
N LEU A 225 -3.96 9.53 5.15
CA LEU A 225 -3.04 10.58 5.55
C LEU A 225 -3.25 11.79 4.64
N LEU A 226 -3.78 12.85 5.23
CA LEU A 226 -4.10 14.10 4.57
C LEU A 226 -3.04 15.16 4.90
N GLY A 227 -3.14 16.33 4.27
CA GLY A 227 -2.27 17.47 4.60
C GLY A 227 -0.81 17.29 4.19
N LEU A 228 -0.52 16.40 3.24
CA LEU A 228 0.83 16.20 2.74
C LEU A 228 1.42 17.51 2.18
N PRO A 229 2.75 17.71 2.28
CA PRO A 229 3.42 18.78 1.55
C PRO A 229 3.05 18.73 0.07
N ARG A 230 2.99 19.89 -0.58
CA ARG A 230 2.78 19.91 -2.03
C ARG A 230 4.01 19.33 -2.70
N GLY A 231 3.84 18.23 -3.43
CA GLY A 231 4.91 17.63 -4.21
C GLY A 231 5.42 18.53 -5.34
N PRO A 232 6.44 18.07 -6.09
CA PRO A 232 7.09 18.85 -7.16
C PRO A 232 6.14 19.38 -8.24
N MET A 233 5.00 18.73 -8.42
CA MET A 233 3.96 19.15 -9.38
C MET A 233 2.87 20.05 -8.78
N GLY A 234 3.02 20.48 -7.52
CA GLY A 234 2.07 21.35 -6.81
C GLY A 234 0.72 20.69 -6.49
N ARG A 235 0.58 19.38 -6.71
CA ARG A 235 -0.67 18.64 -6.50
C ARG A 235 -0.90 18.38 -5.02
N ARG A 236 -2.18 18.43 -4.60
CA ARG A 236 -2.59 17.93 -3.29
C ARG A 236 -2.84 16.43 -3.41
N CYS A 237 -1.91 15.65 -2.88
CA CYS A 237 -2.03 14.22 -2.81
C CYS A 237 -2.33 13.77 -1.38
N VAL A 238 -2.72 12.51 -1.25
CA VAL A 238 -3.03 11.85 0.01
C VAL A 238 -2.44 10.44 -0.03
N TRP A 239 -2.12 9.89 1.14
CA TRP A 239 -1.87 8.44 1.23
C TRP A 239 -3.17 7.74 1.56
N VAL A 240 -3.60 6.85 0.66
CA VAL A 240 -4.66 5.88 0.93
C VAL A 240 -3.99 4.62 1.46
N CYS A 241 -4.20 4.33 2.74
CA CYS A 241 -3.61 3.19 3.42
C CYS A 241 -4.69 2.14 3.69
N VAL A 242 -4.47 0.91 3.23
CA VAL A 242 -5.38 -0.22 3.39
C VAL A 242 -4.66 -1.35 4.08
N PHE A 243 -5.26 -1.87 5.14
CA PHE A 243 -4.74 -2.97 5.95
C PHE A 243 -5.51 -4.26 5.67
N ALA A 244 -4.89 -5.42 5.95
CA ALA A 244 -5.51 -6.73 5.77
C ALA A 244 -6.81 -6.87 6.58
N THR A 245 -6.77 -6.40 7.84
CA THR A 245 -7.85 -6.45 8.82
C THR A 245 -7.83 -5.20 9.70
N ARG A 246 -8.86 -5.03 10.52
CA ARG A 246 -8.97 -3.93 11.48
C ARG A 246 -7.89 -4.02 12.57
N GLU A 247 -7.65 -5.22 13.08
CA GLU A 247 -6.67 -5.49 14.13
C GLU A 247 -5.26 -5.15 13.62
N TRP A 248 -5.00 -5.47 12.34
CA TRP A 248 -3.73 -5.10 11.72
C TRP A 248 -3.59 -3.59 11.56
N ARG A 249 -4.66 -2.87 11.19
CA ARG A 249 -4.65 -1.40 11.18
C ARG A 249 -4.32 -0.84 12.56
N GLU A 250 -5.01 -1.30 13.61
CA GLU A 250 -4.83 -0.81 14.98
C GLU A 250 -3.43 -1.07 15.51
N ARG A 251 -2.82 -2.20 15.16
CA ARG A 251 -1.43 -2.53 15.49
C ARG A 251 -0.42 -1.66 14.73
N MET A 252 -0.63 -1.51 13.42
CA MET A 252 0.33 -0.85 12.53
C MET A 252 0.31 0.67 12.62
N LEU A 253 -0.82 1.28 12.98
CA LEU A 253 -0.89 2.72 13.16
C LEU A 253 -0.16 3.15 14.44
N LYS A 254 0.73 4.13 14.31
CA LYS A 254 1.40 4.75 15.45
C LYS A 254 0.39 5.65 16.20
N PRO A 255 0.46 5.71 17.54
CA PRO A 255 -0.34 6.67 18.31
C PRO A 255 -0.08 8.09 17.80
N VAL A 256 -1.14 8.86 17.57
CA VAL A 256 -1.00 10.26 17.12
C VAL A 256 -0.50 11.09 18.30
N VAL A 257 0.81 11.33 18.37
CA VAL A 257 1.41 12.26 19.33
C VAL A 257 1.59 13.61 18.65
N GLY A 258 0.54 14.44 18.67
CA GLY A 258 0.61 15.84 18.25
C GLY A 258 0.86 16.10 16.75
N ARG A 259 -0.16 16.67 16.08
CA ARG A 259 -0.09 17.44 14.80
C ARG A 259 -0.02 16.72 13.44
N ASN A 260 -0.40 15.45 13.31
CA ASN A 260 -0.84 14.92 12.01
C ASN A 260 -2.15 14.16 12.19
N GLU A 261 -3.26 14.74 11.71
CA GLU A 261 -4.57 14.11 11.81
C GLU A 261 -4.63 12.93 10.83
N VAL A 262 -4.48 11.71 11.35
CA VAL A 262 -4.94 10.52 10.66
C VAL A 262 -6.46 10.59 10.66
N TRP A 263 -7.05 10.97 9.52
CA TRP A 263 -8.49 10.97 9.39
C TRP A 263 -8.94 9.54 9.15
N LEU A 264 -9.55 8.95 10.17
CA LEU A 264 -10.48 7.86 9.99
C LEU A 264 -11.77 8.52 9.48
N LEU A 265 -12.16 8.23 8.22
CA LEU A 265 -13.52 8.52 7.80
C LEU A 265 -14.44 7.81 8.82
N LYS A 266 -15.33 8.56 9.46
CA LYS A 266 -16.35 8.02 10.38
C LYS A 266 -17.52 7.50 9.57
#